data_AF-A0A8S3S262-F1
#
_entry.id   AF-A0A8S3S262-F1
#
_cell.length_a   1.000
_cell.length_b   1.000
_cell.length_c   1.000
_cell.angle_alpha   90.00
_cell.angle_beta   90.00
_cell.angle_gamma   90.00
#
_symmetry.space_group_name_H-M   'P 1'
#
loop_
_entity.id
_entity.type
_entity.pdbx_description
1 polymer ?
#
loop_
_entity_poly.entity_id
_entity_poly.type
_entity_poly.pdbx_seq_one_letter_code
_entity_poly.pdbx_strand_id
1 'polypeptide(L)'
;MYLDDGFGTHSDINSCTDIAAQVKQDLIDSGFVPKVEKSMWSPSKTLIYLGYFIDTDKAILSIPVDRLSKLFDTIIQVEQSLRNLGKVYVRTVASVIGQIISMSYVIGNVAYIMTKYLSIDVMSACSWKSYIELSVQSKEQLIFWKKNIKCINFKHFVSDFSCHTIVYSDASGTGYGGFTVENPKNIAHEVEWIPRAENEIADYISRIIDTDDWGVAVHVFEYLDSLWGPHEIDWFASDHNHRLPVFYSRYWNVHSMGIDAFTVNWQGINGWYVPPVCLLLKVLMYMQQCNAYVTVILPLWRSANYWPFLCPKGDRFIDQVFRNDITELPNDLDSYLAIIPDLLAQSKSDNTVKKYYYGFLRWKKWAEINHISDVDILPTKPLYLALYLASLVQFSATSSPVCDAFYSIKWAHSIIGADSPTDSQLVKCVFEGAKRKLGSQIKKKEPITPELLQAMYDKLFCVEKSFSQRTICACILGYAGFMRVSELLNLRYFDINFKSSHISIFIEKSKTDIYRDGNWLIIAKTGTTLCPVRNLELYMQWSGIQSDSNLFGMYIDMVVSIKKAFV
;
A
#
# COMPACT_ATOMS: atom_id res chain seq x y z
N MET A 1 -6.16 31.86 26.85
CA MET A 1 -6.71 30.50 26.68
C MET A 1 -8.03 30.65 25.94
N TYR A 2 -8.28 29.86 24.90
CA TYR A 2 -9.53 29.86 24.14
C TYR A 2 -10.21 28.51 24.41
N LEU A 3 -11.44 28.53 24.93
CA LEU A 3 -12.26 27.34 25.09
C LEU A 3 -13.18 27.27 23.87
N ASP A 4 -13.14 26.14 23.16
CA ASP A 4 -13.74 26.01 21.82
C ASP A 4 -15.22 25.66 21.91
N ASP A 5 -15.55 24.39 22.17
CA ASP A 5 -16.92 23.89 22.21
C ASP A 5 -17.15 22.97 23.43
N GLY A 6 -18.36 22.99 23.98
CA GLY A 6 -18.79 22.10 25.06
C GLY A 6 -20.31 22.11 25.24
N PHE A 7 -20.89 21.02 25.73
CA PHE A 7 -22.28 20.95 26.16
C PHE A 7 -22.43 19.98 27.33
N GLY A 8 -23.48 20.16 28.13
CA GLY A 8 -23.82 19.30 29.26
C GLY A 8 -25.24 18.75 29.11
N THR A 9 -25.51 17.64 29.80
CA THR A 9 -26.83 16.99 29.78
C THR A 9 -27.22 16.55 31.18
N HIS A 10 -28.51 16.65 31.51
CA HIS A 10 -29.08 16.06 32.72
C HIS A 10 -30.47 15.53 32.40
N SER A 11 -30.93 14.52 33.14
CA SER A 11 -32.28 13.94 32.99
C SER A 11 -33.40 14.85 33.49
N ASP A 12 -33.06 15.98 34.13
CA ASP A 12 -33.99 16.91 34.77
C ASP A 12 -33.66 18.35 34.35
N ILE A 13 -34.69 19.13 34.01
CA ILE A 13 -34.54 20.49 33.46
C ILE A 13 -34.02 21.48 34.51
N ASN A 14 -34.43 21.34 35.77
CA ASN A 14 -34.01 22.24 36.83
C ASN A 14 -32.52 22.04 37.12
N SER A 15 -32.13 20.78 37.32
CA SER A 15 -30.73 20.39 37.50
C SER A 15 -29.85 20.82 36.31
N CYS A 16 -30.33 20.69 35.07
CA CYS A 16 -29.60 21.15 33.89
C CYS A 16 -29.44 22.67 33.86
N THR A 17 -30.44 23.42 34.34
CA THR A 17 -30.39 24.88 34.45
C THR A 17 -29.38 25.31 35.51
N ASP A 18 -29.38 24.65 36.68
CA ASP A 18 -28.48 24.93 37.78
C ASP A 18 -27.02 24.67 37.39
N ILE A 19 -26.75 23.53 36.75
CA ILE A 19 -25.41 23.19 36.23
C ILE A 19 -24.96 24.19 35.16
N ALA A 20 -25.84 24.57 34.23
CA ALA A 20 -25.50 25.56 33.20
C ALA A 20 -25.17 26.93 33.83
N ALA A 21 -25.90 27.34 34.86
CA ALA A 21 -25.62 28.57 35.61
C ALA A 21 -24.28 28.49 36.35
N GLN A 22 -23.99 27.36 37.01
CA GLN A 22 -22.74 27.13 37.73
C GLN A 22 -21.53 27.17 36.78
N VAL A 23 -21.56 26.41 35.68
CA VAL A 23 -20.47 26.39 34.68
C VAL A 23 -20.24 27.79 34.11
N LYS A 24 -21.31 28.54 33.84
CA LYS A 24 -21.20 29.93 33.35
C LYS A 24 -20.52 30.82 34.39
N GLN A 25 -20.86 30.68 35.67
CA GLN A 25 -20.25 31.45 36.75
C GLN A 25 -18.78 31.09 36.93
N ASP A 26 -18.44 29.80 36.95
CA ASP A 26 -17.06 29.32 37.07
C ASP A 26 -16.16 29.86 35.95
N LEU A 27 -16.67 29.92 34.71
CA LEU A 27 -15.97 30.53 33.59
C LEU A 27 -15.70 32.01 33.82
N ILE A 28 -16.68 32.77 34.30
CA ILE A 28 -16.54 34.20 34.61
C ILE A 28 -15.54 34.41 35.74
N ASP A 29 -15.65 33.64 36.83
CA ASP A 29 -14.78 33.73 38.00
C ASP A 29 -13.32 33.36 37.66
N SER A 30 -13.14 32.47 36.69
CA SER A 30 -11.83 32.09 36.13
C SER A 30 -11.27 33.13 35.13
N GLY A 31 -11.96 34.25 34.92
CA GLY A 31 -11.55 35.34 34.04
C GLY A 31 -11.84 35.13 32.56
N PHE A 32 -12.66 34.14 32.19
CA PHE A 32 -13.15 33.98 30.82
C PHE A 32 -14.36 34.88 30.53
N VAL A 33 -14.53 35.23 29.25
CA VAL A 33 -15.68 36.01 28.78
C VAL A 33 -16.55 35.11 27.89
N PRO A 34 -17.65 34.54 28.42
CA PRO A 34 -18.53 33.68 27.64
C PRO A 34 -19.21 34.46 26.50
N LYS A 35 -19.17 33.93 25.29
CA LYS A 35 -19.84 34.57 24.14
C LYS A 35 -21.33 34.24 24.14
N VAL A 36 -22.11 35.04 24.87
CA VAL A 36 -23.55 34.80 25.12
C VAL A 36 -24.35 34.58 23.83
N GLU A 37 -24.06 35.34 22.77
CA GLU A 37 -24.74 35.24 21.47
C GLU A 37 -24.53 33.89 20.75
N LYS A 38 -23.43 33.19 21.06
CA LYS A 38 -23.10 31.88 20.47
C LYS A 38 -23.37 30.72 21.43
N SER A 39 -23.73 30.99 22.67
CA SER A 39 -23.84 30.00 23.73
C SER A 39 -25.31 29.79 24.09
N MET A 40 -25.74 28.53 24.16
CA MET A 40 -27.09 28.18 24.58
C MET A 40 -27.07 27.73 26.05
N TRP A 41 -27.45 28.65 26.96
CA TRP A 41 -27.43 28.41 28.41
C TRP A 41 -28.76 27.88 28.97
N SER A 42 -29.84 28.03 28.21
CA SER A 42 -31.13 27.41 28.54
C SER A 42 -31.14 25.95 28.10
N PRO A 43 -31.60 25.01 28.94
CA PRO A 43 -31.78 23.63 28.53
C PRO A 43 -32.64 23.51 27.28
N SER A 44 -32.25 22.64 26.36
CA SER A 44 -33.01 22.35 25.14
C SER A 44 -32.95 20.87 24.84
N LYS A 45 -34.04 20.34 24.29
CA LYS A 45 -34.12 18.95 23.84
C LYS A 45 -33.56 18.76 22.43
N THR A 46 -33.43 19.84 21.67
CA THR A 46 -32.86 19.85 20.33
C THR A 46 -31.72 20.85 20.22
N LEU A 47 -30.60 20.47 19.62
CA LEU A 47 -29.42 21.32 19.52
C LEU A 47 -28.65 21.04 18.22
N ILE A 48 -28.14 22.10 17.58
CA ILE A 48 -27.08 21.94 16.58
C ILE A 48 -25.73 22.08 17.29
N TYR A 49 -24.95 21.00 17.33
CA TYR A 49 -23.64 20.97 17.95
C TYR A 49 -22.62 20.30 17.03
N LEU A 50 -21.45 20.94 16.85
CA LEU A 50 -20.39 20.50 15.91
C LEU A 50 -20.90 20.18 14.49
N GLY A 51 -21.94 20.87 14.03
CA GLY A 51 -22.52 20.69 12.70
C GLY A 51 -23.48 19.50 12.56
N TYR A 52 -23.96 18.93 13.68
CA TYR A 52 -24.96 17.88 13.73
C TYR A 52 -26.19 18.32 14.53
N PHE A 53 -27.37 17.85 14.12
CA PHE A 53 -28.63 18.08 14.82
C PHE A 53 -28.91 16.93 15.80
N ILE A 54 -28.97 17.25 17.09
CA ILE A 54 -29.26 16.35 18.20
C ILE A 54 -30.74 16.50 18.54
N ASP A 55 -31.48 15.39 18.60
CA ASP A 55 -32.87 15.29 19.08
C ASP A 55 -32.92 14.29 20.23
N THR A 56 -32.94 14.80 21.47
CA THR A 56 -32.94 13.97 22.69
C THR A 56 -34.28 13.30 22.95
N ASP A 57 -35.40 13.83 22.43
CA ASP A 57 -36.72 13.20 22.56
C ASP A 57 -36.79 11.93 21.73
N LYS A 58 -36.22 11.95 20.52
CA LYS A 58 -36.16 10.76 19.64
C LYS A 58 -34.92 9.90 19.86
N ALA A 59 -34.00 10.36 20.69
CA ALA A 59 -32.68 9.81 20.85
C ALA A 59 -31.91 9.63 19.52
N ILE A 60 -31.96 10.65 18.64
CA ILE A 60 -31.38 10.60 17.28
C ILE A 60 -30.42 11.77 17.05
N LEU A 61 -29.31 11.48 16.36
CA LEU A 61 -28.46 12.44 15.68
C LEU A 61 -28.75 12.45 14.18
N SER A 62 -28.79 13.62 13.56
CA SER A 62 -28.99 13.79 12.12
C SER A 62 -28.17 14.93 11.53
N ILE A 63 -28.03 14.95 10.21
CA ILE A 63 -27.39 16.02 9.44
C ILE A 63 -28.39 17.17 9.28
N PRO A 64 -27.99 18.42 9.57
CA PRO A 64 -28.77 19.62 9.30
C PRO A 64 -29.20 19.78 7.83
N VAL A 65 -30.40 20.32 7.62
CA VAL A 65 -31.03 20.44 6.29
C VAL A 65 -30.21 21.30 5.33
N ASP A 66 -29.57 22.36 5.82
CA ASP A 66 -28.71 23.26 5.05
C ASP A 66 -27.48 22.53 4.46
N ARG A 67 -26.88 21.62 5.23
CA ARG A 67 -25.76 20.78 4.74
C ARG A 67 -26.22 19.80 3.66
N LEU A 68 -27.40 19.21 3.82
CA LEU A 68 -27.99 18.34 2.79
C LEU A 68 -28.29 19.12 1.51
N SER A 69 -28.90 20.31 1.62
CA SER A 69 -29.17 21.19 0.47
C SER A 69 -27.90 21.54 -0.28
N LYS A 70 -26.83 21.93 0.44
CA LYS A 70 -25.53 22.23 -0.16
C LYS A 70 -24.94 21.05 -0.93
N LEU A 71 -25.10 19.82 -0.41
CA LEU A 71 -24.68 18.61 -1.12
C LEU A 71 -25.48 18.43 -2.41
N PHE A 72 -26.81 18.51 -2.34
CA PHE A 72 -27.66 18.37 -3.52
C PHE A 72 -27.32 19.40 -4.59
N ASP A 73 -27.12 20.67 -4.22
CA ASP A 73 -26.74 21.74 -5.14
C ASP A 73 -25.40 21.44 -5.82
N THR A 74 -24.42 20.95 -5.05
CA THR A 74 -23.10 20.58 -5.59
C THR A 74 -23.20 19.40 -6.56
N ILE A 75 -24.02 18.38 -6.25
CA ILE A 75 -24.23 17.24 -7.16
C ILE A 75 -24.94 17.68 -8.45
N ILE A 76 -25.96 18.55 -8.34
CA ILE A 76 -26.67 19.11 -9.50
C ILE A 76 -25.68 19.87 -10.39
N GLN A 77 -24.76 20.63 -9.81
CA GLN A 77 -23.71 21.33 -10.55
C GLN A 77 -22.80 20.36 -11.33
N VAL A 78 -22.45 19.21 -10.72
CA VAL A 78 -21.67 18.16 -11.41
C VAL A 78 -22.45 17.59 -12.59
N GLU A 79 -23.72 17.22 -12.38
CA GLU A 79 -24.58 16.65 -13.44
C GLU A 79 -24.78 17.61 -14.60
N GLN A 80 -25.02 18.90 -14.32
CA GLN A 80 -25.17 19.93 -15.34
C GLN A 80 -23.88 20.11 -16.15
N SER A 81 -22.71 20.12 -15.51
CA SER A 81 -21.42 20.21 -16.20
C SER A 81 -21.19 19.00 -17.12
N LEU A 82 -21.51 17.79 -16.65
CA LEU A 82 -21.38 16.58 -17.45
C LEU A 82 -22.33 16.56 -18.65
N ARG A 83 -23.57 17.03 -18.50
CA ARG A 83 -24.54 17.15 -19.61
C ARG A 83 -24.11 18.17 -20.66
N ASN A 84 -23.58 19.31 -20.23
CA ASN A 84 -23.27 20.41 -21.14
C ASN A 84 -21.90 20.26 -21.82
N LEU A 85 -20.90 19.71 -21.12
CA LEU A 85 -19.50 19.71 -21.55
C LEU A 85 -18.89 18.30 -21.68
N GLY A 86 -19.60 17.24 -21.26
CA GLY A 86 -19.04 15.88 -21.13
C GLY A 86 -18.08 15.68 -19.96
N LYS A 87 -17.68 16.77 -19.29
CA LYS A 87 -16.64 16.81 -18.26
C LYS A 87 -16.98 17.79 -17.14
N VAL A 88 -16.34 17.64 -15.99
CA VAL A 88 -16.56 18.46 -14.78
C VAL A 88 -15.24 18.86 -14.13
N TYR A 89 -15.21 20.02 -13.48
CA TYR A 89 -14.03 20.43 -12.71
C TYR A 89 -13.75 19.47 -11.54
N VAL A 90 -12.49 19.06 -11.40
CA VAL A 90 -12.02 18.19 -10.32
C VAL A 90 -12.40 18.72 -8.94
N ARG A 91 -12.21 20.03 -8.71
CA ARG A 91 -12.58 20.70 -7.45
C ARG A 91 -14.07 20.54 -7.08
N THR A 92 -14.96 20.45 -8.07
CA THR A 92 -16.40 20.33 -7.82
C THR A 92 -16.73 18.92 -7.34
N VAL A 93 -16.13 17.90 -7.96
CA VAL A 93 -16.27 16.48 -7.55
C VAL A 93 -15.65 16.27 -6.16
N ALA A 94 -14.48 16.84 -5.90
CA ALA A 94 -13.83 16.79 -4.59
C ALA A 94 -14.65 17.47 -3.48
N SER A 95 -15.39 18.54 -3.81
CA SER A 95 -16.33 19.19 -2.89
C SER A 95 -17.46 18.23 -2.48
N VAL A 96 -18.02 17.47 -3.43
CA VAL A 96 -19.05 16.45 -3.13
C VAL A 96 -18.51 15.41 -2.15
N ILE A 97 -17.31 14.88 -2.41
CA ILE A 97 -16.64 13.89 -1.54
C ILE A 97 -16.43 14.47 -0.14
N GLY A 98 -15.85 15.66 -0.04
CA GLY A 98 -15.55 16.31 1.24
C GLY A 98 -16.81 16.58 2.07
N GLN A 99 -17.90 16.99 1.42
CA GLN A 99 -19.19 17.17 2.08
C GLN A 99 -19.71 15.84 2.64
N ILE A 100 -19.72 14.76 1.85
CA ILE A 100 -20.19 13.43 2.30
C ILE A 100 -19.35 12.90 3.46
N ILE A 101 -18.01 12.93 3.34
CA ILE A 101 -17.10 12.43 4.40
C ILE A 101 -17.29 13.22 5.69
N SER A 102 -17.49 14.53 5.61
CA SER A 102 -17.75 15.38 6.77
C SER A 102 -19.08 15.08 7.50
N MET A 103 -19.92 14.22 6.93
CA MET A 103 -21.21 13.80 7.49
C MET A 103 -21.22 12.34 7.95
N SER A 104 -20.10 11.62 7.77
CA SER A 104 -19.92 10.18 8.05
C SER A 104 -20.31 9.75 9.46
N TYR A 105 -20.24 10.65 10.45
CA TYR A 105 -20.62 10.30 11.82
C TYR A 105 -22.09 9.91 11.96
N VAL A 106 -22.99 10.47 11.13
CA VAL A 106 -24.43 10.13 11.10
C VAL A 106 -24.70 8.99 10.13
N ILE A 107 -24.25 9.13 8.87
CA ILE A 107 -24.59 8.18 7.79
C ILE A 107 -23.74 6.90 7.81
N GLY A 108 -22.74 6.84 8.68
CA GLY A 108 -21.86 5.70 8.84
C GLY A 108 -20.89 5.48 7.68
N ASN A 109 -20.34 4.27 7.63
CA ASN A 109 -19.21 3.94 6.76
C ASN A 109 -19.56 3.88 5.27
N VAL A 110 -20.85 3.86 4.93
CA VAL A 110 -21.33 4.03 3.56
C VAL A 110 -20.82 5.33 2.93
N ALA A 111 -20.51 6.36 3.74
CA ALA A 111 -19.84 7.59 3.31
C ALA A 111 -18.54 7.33 2.53
N TYR A 112 -17.69 6.42 3.04
CA TYR A 112 -16.40 6.09 2.44
C TYR A 112 -16.57 5.15 1.24
N ILE A 113 -17.41 4.13 1.39
CA ILE A 113 -17.69 3.15 0.33
C ILE A 113 -18.25 3.84 -0.91
N MET A 114 -19.30 4.65 -0.72
CA MET A 114 -20.02 5.29 -1.80
C MET A 114 -19.39 6.61 -2.26
N THR A 115 -18.16 6.90 -1.85
CA THR A 115 -17.32 7.97 -2.45
C THR A 115 -16.05 7.45 -3.11
N LYS A 116 -15.76 6.14 -3.01
CA LYS A 116 -14.55 5.49 -3.52
C LYS A 116 -14.25 5.80 -4.99
N TYR A 117 -15.20 5.60 -5.90
CA TYR A 117 -14.94 5.80 -7.34
C TYR A 117 -14.81 7.29 -7.68
N LEU A 118 -15.57 8.15 -7.00
CA LEU A 118 -15.41 9.59 -7.11
C LEU A 118 -13.99 10.02 -6.68
N SER A 119 -13.43 9.40 -5.63
CA SER A 119 -12.05 9.65 -5.20
C SER A 119 -11.01 9.15 -6.21
N ILE A 120 -11.23 7.97 -6.82
CA ILE A 120 -10.35 7.43 -7.88
C ILE A 120 -10.31 8.40 -9.07
N ASP A 121 -11.47 8.87 -9.54
CA ASP A 121 -11.54 9.80 -10.67
C ASP A 121 -10.84 11.13 -10.34
N VAL A 122 -11.00 11.66 -9.12
CA VAL A 122 -10.29 12.87 -8.65
C VAL A 122 -8.78 12.66 -8.60
N MET A 123 -8.31 11.50 -8.13
CA MET A 123 -6.87 11.17 -8.06
C MET A 123 -6.23 10.97 -9.43
N SER A 124 -7.02 10.58 -10.44
CA SER A 124 -6.54 10.42 -11.81
C SER A 124 -6.26 11.75 -12.54
N ALA A 125 -6.67 12.88 -11.95
CA ALA A 125 -6.58 14.19 -12.58
C ALA A 125 -5.18 14.79 -12.54
N CYS A 126 -4.80 15.50 -13.61
CA CYS A 126 -3.52 16.22 -13.68
C CYS A 126 -3.43 17.42 -12.71
N SER A 127 -4.57 17.99 -12.29
CA SER A 127 -4.63 19.21 -11.46
C SER A 127 -6.02 19.47 -10.87
N TRP A 128 -6.10 20.11 -9.70
CA TRP A 128 -7.34 20.58 -9.08
C TRP A 128 -8.16 21.57 -9.93
N LYS A 129 -7.50 22.27 -10.86
CA LYS A 129 -8.13 23.21 -11.81
C LYS A 129 -8.44 22.58 -13.17
N SER A 130 -8.16 21.30 -13.35
CA SER A 130 -8.47 20.59 -14.59
C SER A 130 -9.92 20.09 -14.62
N TYR A 131 -10.37 19.72 -15.81
CA TYR A 131 -11.62 18.99 -16.02
C TYR A 131 -11.33 17.49 -16.08
N ILE A 132 -12.27 16.69 -15.59
CA ILE A 132 -12.27 15.24 -15.68
C ILE A 132 -13.59 14.73 -16.23
N GLU A 133 -13.53 13.58 -16.91
CA GLU A 133 -14.69 12.75 -17.19
C GLU A 133 -14.93 11.83 -15.99
N LEU A 134 -16.19 11.54 -15.67
CA LEU A 134 -16.52 10.61 -14.60
C LEU A 134 -16.77 9.21 -15.16
N SER A 135 -16.20 8.21 -14.47
CA SER A 135 -16.48 6.80 -14.71
C SER A 135 -17.98 6.49 -14.52
N VAL A 136 -18.43 5.37 -15.07
CA VAL A 136 -19.82 4.90 -14.91
C VAL A 136 -20.14 4.71 -13.43
N GLN A 137 -19.20 4.14 -12.68
CA GLN A 137 -19.31 3.88 -11.24
C GLN A 137 -19.41 5.18 -10.43
N SER A 138 -18.65 6.22 -10.79
CA SER A 138 -18.79 7.54 -10.15
C SER A 138 -20.16 8.17 -10.40
N LYS A 139 -20.72 8.02 -11.59
CA LYS A 139 -22.08 8.50 -11.90
C LYS A 139 -23.13 7.74 -11.08
N GLU A 140 -22.98 6.43 -10.91
CA GLU A 140 -23.84 5.62 -10.05
C GLU A 140 -23.75 6.05 -8.58
N GLN A 141 -22.55 6.36 -8.07
CA GLN A 141 -22.36 6.89 -6.71
C GLN A 141 -23.06 8.24 -6.50
N LEU A 142 -23.01 9.16 -7.46
CA LEU A 142 -23.77 10.43 -7.38
C LEU A 142 -25.28 10.19 -7.32
N ILE A 143 -25.79 9.23 -8.11
CA ILE A 143 -27.21 8.85 -8.09
C ILE A 143 -27.59 8.24 -6.75
N PHE A 144 -26.73 7.36 -6.19
CA PHE A 144 -26.94 6.76 -4.88
C PHE A 144 -27.12 7.84 -3.80
N TRP A 145 -26.24 8.83 -3.73
CA TRP A 145 -26.34 9.88 -2.73
C TRP A 145 -27.59 10.74 -2.90
N LYS A 146 -27.99 11.04 -4.15
CA LYS A 146 -29.23 11.76 -4.42
C LYS A 146 -30.47 11.03 -3.92
N LYS A 147 -30.50 9.71 -4.08
CA LYS A 147 -31.66 8.87 -3.74
C LYS A 147 -31.73 8.53 -2.25
N ASN A 148 -30.59 8.24 -1.63
CA ASN A 148 -30.57 7.54 -0.35
C ASN A 148 -30.26 8.45 0.85
N ILE A 149 -29.54 9.56 0.68
CA ILE A 149 -28.98 10.31 1.84
C ILE A 149 -30.05 10.78 2.83
N LYS A 150 -31.25 11.15 2.36
CA LYS A 150 -32.35 11.56 3.24
C LYS A 150 -32.86 10.40 4.09
N CYS A 151 -32.91 9.20 3.51
CA CYS A 151 -33.39 8.00 4.18
C CYS A 151 -32.41 7.49 5.23
N ILE A 152 -31.11 7.72 5.04
CA ILE A 152 -30.05 7.28 5.98
C ILE A 152 -29.59 8.39 6.93
N ASN A 153 -30.32 9.52 6.98
CA ASN A 153 -29.95 10.68 7.79
C ASN A 153 -30.40 10.56 9.25
N PHE A 154 -30.03 9.46 9.92
CA PHE A 154 -30.33 9.26 11.33
C PHE A 154 -29.33 8.30 11.97
N LYS A 155 -28.97 8.57 13.22
CA LYS A 155 -28.18 7.68 14.07
C LYS A 155 -28.74 7.71 15.50
N HIS A 156 -29.09 6.56 16.06
CA HIS A 156 -29.63 6.48 17.42
C HIS A 156 -28.52 6.62 18.48
N PHE A 157 -28.84 7.18 19.66
CA PHE A 157 -27.93 7.23 20.80
C PHE A 157 -27.81 5.90 21.52
N VAL A 158 -28.86 5.08 21.46
CA VAL A 158 -28.94 3.77 22.10
C VAL A 158 -29.12 2.74 20.99
N SER A 159 -28.12 1.89 20.85
CA SER A 159 -28.11 0.80 19.88
C SER A 159 -28.68 -0.45 20.53
N ASP A 160 -30.01 -0.66 20.44
CA ASP A 160 -30.65 -1.93 20.81
C ASP A 160 -30.44 -2.96 19.70
N PHE A 161 -29.20 -3.44 19.52
CA PHE A 161 -28.93 -4.54 18.60
C PHE A 161 -28.76 -5.84 19.39
N SER A 162 -29.80 -6.68 19.38
CA SER A 162 -29.63 -8.11 19.67
C SER A 162 -29.01 -8.76 18.43
N CYS A 163 -27.69 -8.90 18.43
CA CYS A 163 -26.97 -9.52 17.33
C CYS A 163 -27.34 -11.02 17.23
N HIS A 164 -27.83 -11.48 16.07
CA HIS A 164 -28.11 -12.91 15.83
C HIS A 164 -26.95 -13.59 15.09
N THR A 165 -26.25 -12.84 14.21
CA THR A 165 -25.12 -13.33 13.43
C THR A 165 -24.14 -12.18 13.21
N ILE A 166 -22.85 -12.39 13.52
CA ILE A 166 -21.74 -11.48 13.21
C ILE A 166 -20.97 -12.09 12.04
N VAL A 167 -20.97 -11.41 10.89
CA VAL A 167 -20.14 -11.78 9.74
C VAL A 167 -18.84 -11.00 9.82
N TYR A 168 -17.68 -11.62 9.61
CA TYR A 168 -16.42 -10.89 9.54
C TYR A 168 -15.90 -10.86 8.10
N SER A 169 -15.37 -9.72 7.65
CA SER A 169 -14.77 -9.56 6.32
C SER A 169 -13.44 -8.82 6.42
N ASP A 170 -12.45 -9.24 5.62
CA ASP A 170 -11.13 -8.60 5.53
C ASP A 170 -11.15 -7.38 4.60
N ALA A 171 -10.35 -6.38 4.96
CA ALA A 171 -10.09 -5.21 4.13
C ALA A 171 -9.09 -5.56 3.01
N SER A 172 -9.58 -5.67 1.77
CA SER A 172 -8.71 -5.83 0.59
C SER A 172 -8.07 -4.51 0.16
N GLY A 173 -7.07 -4.56 -0.73
CA GLY A 173 -6.46 -3.35 -1.33
C GLY A 173 -7.43 -2.44 -2.11
N THR A 174 -8.69 -2.87 -2.29
CA THR A 174 -9.77 -2.07 -2.88
C THR A 174 -11.06 -2.07 -2.05
N GLY A 175 -11.11 -2.75 -0.90
CA GLY A 175 -12.33 -2.95 -0.10
C GLY A 175 -12.12 -2.61 1.37
N TYR A 176 -13.21 -2.54 2.13
CA TYR A 176 -13.17 -2.32 3.57
C TYR A 176 -13.71 -3.58 4.25
N GLY A 177 -13.01 -4.06 5.27
CA GLY A 177 -13.53 -5.09 6.17
C GLY A 177 -14.64 -4.50 7.04
N GLY A 178 -15.59 -5.31 7.45
CA GLY A 178 -16.72 -4.88 8.28
C GLY A 178 -17.52 -6.08 8.75
N PHE A 179 -18.39 -5.85 9.73
CA PHE A 179 -19.33 -6.87 10.16
C PHE A 179 -20.76 -6.52 9.81
N THR A 180 -21.52 -7.56 9.46
CA THR A 180 -22.95 -7.45 9.24
C THR A 180 -23.65 -8.05 10.44
N VAL A 181 -24.55 -7.27 11.05
CA VAL A 181 -25.51 -7.76 12.03
C VAL A 181 -26.83 -8.00 11.30
N GLU A 182 -27.20 -9.27 11.14
CA GLU A 182 -28.50 -9.65 10.58
C GLU A 182 -29.57 -9.72 11.67
N ASN A 183 -30.72 -9.11 11.39
CA ASN A 183 -31.97 -9.24 12.14
C ASN A 183 -33.06 -9.58 11.10
N PRO A 184 -34.14 -10.34 11.36
CA PRO A 184 -35.07 -10.84 10.34
C PRO A 184 -35.81 -9.79 9.49
N LYS A 185 -35.58 -8.48 9.71
CA LYS A 185 -36.20 -7.39 8.97
C LYS A 185 -35.25 -6.32 8.43
N ASN A 186 -33.99 -6.24 8.86
CA ASN A 186 -33.05 -5.17 8.47
C ASN A 186 -31.58 -5.66 8.50
N ILE A 187 -30.75 -5.11 7.61
CA ILE A 187 -29.29 -5.30 7.56
C ILE A 187 -28.64 -4.01 8.06
N ALA A 188 -27.84 -4.07 9.11
CA ALA A 188 -27.00 -2.97 9.59
C ALA A 188 -25.53 -3.26 9.31
N HIS A 189 -24.83 -2.28 8.71
CA HIS A 189 -23.39 -2.34 8.46
C HIS A 189 -22.68 -1.40 9.43
N GLU A 190 -22.02 -1.98 10.42
CA GLU A 190 -21.13 -1.25 11.32
C GLU A 190 -19.70 -1.69 11.00
N VAL A 191 -18.82 -0.72 10.74
CA VAL A 191 -17.41 -0.99 10.48
C VAL A 191 -16.65 -0.48 11.68
N GLU A 192 -16.18 -1.42 12.47
CA GLU A 192 -15.31 -1.17 13.59
C GLU A 192 -13.91 -1.65 13.22
N TRP A 193 -12.90 -0.84 13.54
CA TRP A 193 -11.53 -1.29 13.43
C TRP A 193 -11.28 -2.26 14.58
N ILE A 194 -11.21 -3.55 14.26
CA ILE A 194 -10.84 -4.58 15.22
C ILE A 194 -9.32 -4.79 15.10
N PRO A 195 -8.56 -4.74 16.21
CA PRO A 195 -7.14 -5.09 16.20
C PRO A 195 -6.93 -6.46 15.54
N ARG A 196 -5.92 -6.59 14.67
CA ARG A 196 -5.65 -7.86 13.97
C ARG A 196 -5.47 -9.06 14.92
N ALA A 197 -5.03 -8.82 16.16
CA ALA A 197 -4.91 -9.82 17.21
C ALA A 197 -6.26 -10.35 17.75
N GLU A 198 -7.36 -9.61 17.56
CA GLU A 198 -8.70 -9.98 18.05
C GLU A 198 -9.62 -10.44 16.91
N ASN A 199 -9.19 -10.25 15.65
CA ASN A 199 -9.91 -10.71 14.46
C ASN A 199 -9.39 -12.08 13.96
N GLU A 200 -8.95 -12.96 14.85
CA GLU A 200 -8.20 -14.17 14.50
C GLU A 200 -8.95 -15.10 13.54
N ILE A 201 -10.27 -15.20 13.63
CA ILE A 201 -11.08 -16.08 12.76
C ILE A 201 -11.18 -15.50 11.35
N ALA A 202 -11.48 -14.21 11.20
CA ALA A 202 -11.57 -13.58 9.89
C ALA A 202 -10.19 -13.38 9.28
N ASP A 203 -9.18 -13.06 10.09
CA ASP A 203 -7.78 -12.96 9.69
C ASP A 203 -7.23 -14.35 9.33
N TYR A 204 -7.62 -15.43 10.02
CA TYR A 204 -7.28 -16.81 9.59
C TYR A 204 -7.94 -17.15 8.26
N ILE A 205 -9.25 -16.92 8.11
CA ILE A 205 -10.01 -17.22 6.88
C ILE A 205 -9.61 -16.29 5.72
N SER A 206 -9.26 -15.03 5.99
CA SER A 206 -8.75 -14.09 4.99
C SER A 206 -7.26 -14.22 4.74
N ARG A 207 -6.50 -14.87 5.61
CA ARG A 207 -5.17 -15.37 5.25
C ARG A 207 -5.25 -16.60 4.36
N ILE A 208 -6.45 -17.18 4.18
CA ILE A 208 -6.80 -18.05 3.05
C ILE A 208 -7.31 -17.17 1.89
N ILE A 209 -6.71 -15.99 1.67
CA ILE A 209 -6.77 -15.33 0.37
C ILE A 209 -5.79 -16.07 -0.52
N ASP A 210 -6.32 -16.76 -1.53
CA ASP A 210 -5.50 -17.14 -2.67
C ASP A 210 -5.19 -15.83 -3.41
N THR A 211 -4.10 -15.16 -3.01
CA THR A 211 -3.65 -13.87 -3.60
C THR A 211 -3.29 -14.01 -5.08
N ASP A 212 -3.20 -15.26 -5.51
CA ASP A 212 -2.99 -15.70 -6.87
C ASP A 212 -4.29 -16.28 -7.47
N ASP A 213 -5.49 -16.01 -6.92
CA ASP A 213 -6.78 -16.37 -7.53
C ASP A 213 -7.07 -15.44 -8.71
N TRP A 214 -7.16 -16.01 -9.91
CA TRP A 214 -7.38 -15.29 -11.14
C TRP A 214 -8.17 -16.18 -12.10
N GLY A 215 -8.91 -15.53 -13.00
CA GLY A 215 -9.78 -16.23 -13.95
C GLY A 215 -9.69 -15.60 -15.33
N VAL A 216 -10.11 -16.37 -16.33
CA VAL A 216 -10.24 -15.90 -17.72
C VAL A 216 -11.64 -15.35 -17.95
N ALA A 217 -11.79 -14.25 -18.68
CA ALA A 217 -13.11 -13.69 -19.00
C ALA A 217 -13.97 -14.71 -19.77
N VAL A 218 -15.28 -14.74 -19.49
CA VAL A 218 -16.23 -15.74 -20.04
C VAL A 218 -16.12 -15.86 -21.57
N HIS A 219 -16.12 -14.74 -22.30
CA HIS A 219 -16.01 -14.75 -23.76
C HIS A 219 -14.67 -15.31 -24.29
N VAL A 220 -13.58 -15.20 -23.51
CA VAL A 220 -12.29 -15.78 -23.88
C VAL A 220 -12.30 -17.28 -23.62
N PHE A 221 -12.90 -17.72 -22.51
CA PHE A 221 -13.11 -19.14 -22.24
C PHE A 221 -13.98 -19.79 -23.33
N GLU A 222 -15.13 -19.22 -23.66
CA GLU A 222 -16.03 -19.73 -24.70
C GLU A 222 -15.32 -19.87 -26.05
N TYR A 223 -14.47 -18.90 -26.42
CA TYR A 223 -13.66 -18.98 -27.64
C TYR A 223 -12.66 -20.14 -27.60
N LEU A 224 -11.92 -20.31 -26.50
CA LEU A 224 -10.89 -21.35 -26.40
C LEU A 224 -11.50 -22.75 -26.22
N ASP A 225 -12.64 -22.86 -25.53
CA ASP A 225 -13.44 -24.09 -25.44
C ASP A 225 -14.01 -24.49 -26.80
N SER A 226 -14.37 -23.54 -27.67
CA SER A 226 -14.77 -23.86 -29.05
C SER A 226 -13.65 -24.46 -29.92
N LEU A 227 -12.38 -24.24 -29.54
CA LEU A 227 -11.20 -24.73 -30.27
C LEU A 227 -10.67 -26.04 -29.71
N TRP A 228 -10.61 -26.16 -28.39
CA TRP A 228 -9.92 -27.26 -27.69
C TRP A 228 -10.78 -27.99 -26.66
N GLY A 229 -12.05 -27.61 -26.54
CA GLY A 229 -13.03 -28.30 -25.71
C GLY A 229 -13.68 -29.52 -26.39
N PRO A 230 -14.73 -30.08 -25.78
CA PRO A 230 -15.31 -29.64 -24.51
C PRO A 230 -14.36 -29.94 -23.35
N HIS A 231 -14.13 -28.95 -22.50
CA HIS A 231 -13.42 -29.17 -21.24
C HIS A 231 -14.38 -29.73 -20.18
N GLU A 232 -13.90 -30.67 -19.37
CA GLU A 232 -14.73 -31.42 -18.43
C GLU A 232 -14.65 -30.86 -17.00
N ILE A 233 -13.48 -30.37 -16.59
CA ILE A 233 -13.20 -29.92 -15.22
C ILE A 233 -12.41 -28.61 -15.25
N ASP A 234 -12.81 -27.67 -14.39
CA ASP A 234 -12.08 -26.43 -14.13
C ASP A 234 -11.16 -26.58 -12.92
N TRP A 235 -9.87 -26.65 -13.18
CA TRP A 235 -8.85 -26.89 -12.17
C TRP A 235 -8.29 -25.58 -11.64
N PHE A 236 -8.18 -25.52 -10.31
CA PHE A 236 -7.72 -24.35 -9.54
C PHE A 236 -8.69 -23.16 -9.54
N ALA A 237 -9.95 -23.41 -9.87
CA ALA A 237 -11.01 -22.41 -9.84
C ALA A 237 -11.68 -22.29 -8.45
N SER A 238 -12.39 -21.18 -8.28
CA SER A 238 -13.20 -20.83 -7.12
C SER A 238 -14.67 -20.65 -7.55
N ASP A 239 -15.59 -20.69 -6.59
CA ASP A 239 -17.05 -20.58 -6.81
C ASP A 239 -17.49 -19.32 -7.59
N HIS A 240 -16.65 -18.29 -7.63
CA HIS A 240 -16.96 -17.06 -8.35
C HIS A 240 -16.23 -16.93 -9.70
N ASN A 241 -15.19 -17.75 -9.96
CA ASN A 241 -14.37 -17.63 -11.17
C ASN A 241 -14.50 -18.83 -12.12
N HIS A 242 -15.11 -19.92 -11.67
CA HIS A 242 -15.23 -21.15 -12.45
C HIS A 242 -15.95 -20.93 -13.79
N ARG A 243 -15.57 -21.75 -14.77
CA ARG A 243 -16.10 -21.74 -16.14
C ARG A 243 -16.84 -23.01 -16.49
N LEU A 244 -16.65 -24.06 -15.69
CA LEU A 244 -17.31 -25.35 -15.84
C LEU A 244 -18.11 -25.72 -14.59
N PRO A 245 -19.20 -26.51 -14.70
CA PRO A 245 -19.99 -26.93 -13.54
C PRO A 245 -19.21 -27.78 -12.53
N VAL A 246 -18.18 -28.48 -12.97
CA VAL A 246 -17.30 -29.29 -12.13
C VAL A 246 -15.96 -28.57 -12.00
N PHE A 247 -15.58 -28.21 -10.76
CA PHE A 247 -14.32 -27.53 -10.50
C PHE A 247 -13.64 -27.99 -9.21
N TYR A 248 -12.31 -27.89 -9.18
CA TYR A 248 -11.48 -28.18 -8.00
C TYR A 248 -10.81 -26.91 -7.51
N SER A 249 -11.03 -26.57 -6.25
CA SER A 249 -10.47 -25.39 -5.63
C SER A 249 -9.22 -25.70 -4.82
N ARG A 250 -8.31 -24.72 -4.71
CA ARG A 250 -7.09 -24.86 -3.91
C ARG A 250 -7.38 -25.07 -2.43
N TYR A 251 -8.35 -24.32 -1.92
CA TYR A 251 -8.86 -24.41 -0.56
C TYR A 251 -10.34 -24.75 -0.60
N TRP A 252 -10.94 -25.07 0.55
CA TRP A 252 -12.37 -25.35 0.60
C TRP A 252 -13.19 -24.19 0.03
N ASN A 253 -14.06 -24.50 -0.93
CA ASN A 253 -14.97 -23.54 -1.53
C ASN A 253 -16.36 -24.17 -1.69
N VAL A 254 -17.40 -23.35 -1.58
CA VAL A 254 -18.77 -23.79 -1.83
C VAL A 254 -18.87 -24.27 -3.27
N HIS A 255 -19.63 -25.34 -3.53
CA HIS A 255 -19.83 -25.94 -4.85
C HIS A 255 -18.59 -26.61 -5.51
N SER A 256 -17.41 -26.58 -4.89
CA SER A 256 -16.24 -27.32 -5.38
C SER A 256 -16.46 -28.84 -5.31
N MET A 257 -16.02 -29.56 -6.34
CA MET A 257 -16.04 -31.03 -6.41
C MET A 257 -15.00 -31.65 -5.45
N GLY A 258 -13.89 -30.94 -5.22
CA GLY A 258 -12.85 -31.35 -4.28
C GLY A 258 -11.82 -30.24 -4.06
N ILE A 259 -11.00 -30.45 -3.02
CA ILE A 259 -9.91 -29.55 -2.64
C ILE A 259 -8.57 -30.12 -3.08
N ASP A 260 -7.63 -29.24 -3.44
CA ASP A 260 -6.29 -29.58 -3.93
C ASP A 260 -6.28 -30.47 -5.18
N ALA A 261 -6.17 -29.82 -6.35
CA ALA A 261 -6.12 -30.47 -7.65
C ALA A 261 -5.01 -31.53 -7.79
N PHE A 262 -3.92 -31.45 -7.01
CA PHE A 262 -2.81 -32.41 -7.07
C PHE A 262 -3.11 -33.76 -6.40
N THR A 263 -4.27 -33.90 -5.77
CA THR A 263 -4.71 -35.16 -5.16
C THR A 263 -5.40 -36.11 -6.14
N VAL A 264 -5.66 -35.65 -7.37
CA VAL A 264 -6.38 -36.37 -8.41
C VAL A 264 -5.46 -36.65 -9.60
N ASN A 265 -5.64 -37.80 -10.27
CA ASN A 265 -4.94 -38.11 -11.51
C ASN A 265 -5.64 -37.40 -12.69
N TRP A 266 -4.89 -36.61 -13.46
CA TRP A 266 -5.40 -35.82 -14.59
C TRP A 266 -5.37 -36.56 -15.94
N GLN A 267 -4.92 -37.82 -15.95
CA GLN A 267 -4.81 -38.60 -17.18
C GLN A 267 -6.18 -38.84 -17.84
N GLY A 268 -6.29 -38.56 -19.14
CA GLY A 268 -7.48 -38.85 -19.94
C GLY A 268 -8.65 -37.89 -19.74
N ILE A 269 -8.48 -36.82 -18.94
CA ILE A 269 -9.48 -35.77 -18.72
C ILE A 269 -9.06 -34.54 -19.53
N ASN A 270 -9.97 -34.00 -20.36
CA ASN A 270 -9.71 -32.73 -21.03
C ASN A 270 -9.98 -31.56 -20.07
N GLY A 271 -8.96 -31.11 -19.36
CA GLY A 271 -9.11 -30.11 -18.29
C GLY A 271 -8.85 -28.67 -18.72
N TRP A 272 -9.57 -27.74 -18.10
CA TRP A 272 -9.30 -26.31 -18.14
C TRP A 272 -8.52 -25.91 -16.89
N TYR A 273 -7.36 -25.25 -17.03
CA TYR A 273 -6.47 -24.99 -15.90
C TYR A 273 -6.13 -23.50 -15.79
N VAL A 274 -6.52 -22.86 -14.68
CA VAL A 274 -6.14 -21.48 -14.35
C VAL A 274 -5.47 -21.43 -12.98
N PRO A 275 -4.26 -22.02 -12.85
CA PRO A 275 -3.63 -22.18 -11.55
C PRO A 275 -3.05 -20.89 -11.00
N PRO A 276 -3.02 -20.73 -9.67
CA PRO A 276 -2.20 -19.74 -8.99
C PRO A 276 -0.79 -19.65 -9.56
N VAL A 277 -0.31 -18.43 -9.78
CA VAL A 277 0.97 -18.21 -10.44
C VAL A 277 2.12 -18.89 -9.69
N CYS A 278 2.11 -18.87 -8.35
CA CYS A 278 3.11 -19.57 -7.54
C CYS A 278 3.12 -21.10 -7.74
N LEU A 279 2.03 -21.71 -8.20
CA LEU A 279 1.89 -23.15 -8.40
C LEU A 279 2.18 -23.60 -9.82
N LEU A 280 2.37 -22.68 -10.76
CA LEU A 280 2.50 -22.98 -12.18
C LEU A 280 3.62 -23.98 -12.50
N LEU A 281 4.77 -23.87 -11.85
CA LEU A 281 5.85 -24.83 -12.03
C LEU A 281 5.45 -26.24 -11.59
N LYS A 282 4.77 -26.36 -10.43
CA LYS A 282 4.28 -27.63 -9.90
C LYS A 282 3.20 -28.23 -10.81
N VAL A 283 2.32 -27.40 -11.36
CA VAL A 283 1.28 -27.81 -12.33
C VAL A 283 1.92 -28.41 -13.58
N LEU A 284 2.91 -27.75 -14.17
CA LEU A 284 3.60 -28.25 -15.37
C LEU A 284 4.33 -29.57 -15.12
N MET A 285 5.01 -29.70 -13.98
CA MET A 285 5.66 -30.95 -13.60
C MET A 285 4.65 -32.09 -13.41
N TYR A 286 3.52 -31.81 -12.75
CA TYR A 286 2.49 -32.81 -12.50
C TYR A 286 1.75 -33.23 -13.77
N MET A 287 1.49 -32.28 -14.70
CA MET A 287 0.95 -32.59 -16.04
C MET A 287 1.83 -33.57 -16.80
N GLN A 288 3.15 -33.38 -16.77
CA GLN A 288 4.12 -34.28 -17.41
C GLN A 288 4.12 -35.67 -16.75
N GLN A 289 4.03 -35.73 -15.41
CA GLN A 289 3.97 -37.00 -14.68
C GLN A 289 2.70 -37.80 -14.96
N CYS A 290 1.55 -37.12 -15.07
CA CYS A 290 0.25 -37.76 -15.30
C CYS A 290 -0.07 -37.96 -16.80
N ASN A 291 0.79 -37.51 -17.72
CA ASN A 291 0.53 -37.49 -19.16
C ASN A 291 -0.84 -36.87 -19.50
N ALA A 292 -1.11 -35.69 -18.91
CA ALA A 292 -2.39 -35.01 -18.99
C ALA A 292 -2.60 -34.30 -20.35
N TYR A 293 -3.84 -34.24 -20.83
CA TYR A 293 -4.25 -33.48 -22.02
C TYR A 293 -4.99 -32.22 -21.57
N VAL A 294 -4.43 -31.03 -21.83
CA VAL A 294 -4.79 -29.83 -21.06
C VAL A 294 -4.83 -28.55 -21.89
N THR A 295 -5.73 -27.64 -21.51
CA THR A 295 -5.64 -26.22 -21.86
C THR A 295 -5.30 -25.42 -20.61
N VAL A 296 -4.06 -24.96 -20.51
CA VAL A 296 -3.55 -24.21 -19.35
C VAL A 296 -3.37 -22.72 -19.67
N ILE A 297 -3.86 -21.87 -18.77
CA ILE A 297 -3.79 -20.43 -18.88
C ILE A 297 -2.66 -19.91 -18.01
N LEU A 298 -1.82 -19.07 -18.60
CA LEU A 298 -0.52 -18.69 -18.07
C LEU A 298 -0.34 -17.17 -18.23
N PRO A 299 0.09 -16.44 -17.20
CA PRO A 299 0.49 -15.06 -17.37
C PRO A 299 1.72 -14.97 -18.29
N LEU A 300 1.77 -13.97 -19.16
CA LEU A 300 2.95 -13.69 -19.99
C LEU A 300 4.07 -13.03 -19.17
N TRP A 301 4.65 -13.74 -18.20
CA TRP A 301 5.66 -13.21 -17.28
C TRP A 301 7.02 -13.86 -17.51
N ARG A 302 7.81 -13.20 -18.36
CA ARG A 302 9.09 -13.75 -18.85
C ARG A 302 10.17 -13.99 -17.80
N SER A 303 10.00 -13.44 -16.59
CA SER A 303 10.93 -13.56 -15.47
C SER A 303 10.45 -14.52 -14.38
N ALA A 304 9.30 -15.19 -14.57
CA ALA A 304 8.77 -16.11 -13.57
C ALA A 304 9.42 -17.49 -13.68
N ASN A 305 9.55 -18.20 -12.56
CA ASN A 305 10.22 -19.51 -12.45
C ASN A 305 9.61 -20.62 -13.34
N TYR A 306 8.34 -20.53 -13.70
CA TYR A 306 7.66 -21.47 -14.60
C TYR A 306 7.88 -21.14 -16.09
N TRP A 307 8.33 -19.92 -16.42
CA TRP A 307 8.46 -19.45 -17.80
C TRP A 307 9.45 -20.27 -18.66
N PRO A 308 10.60 -20.75 -18.13
CA PRO A 308 11.52 -21.63 -18.87
C PRO A 308 10.93 -23.00 -19.26
N PHE A 309 9.89 -23.47 -18.58
CA PHE A 309 9.24 -24.77 -18.85
C PHE A 309 8.15 -24.66 -19.93
N LEU A 310 7.59 -23.46 -20.13
CA LEU A 310 6.54 -23.17 -21.13
C LEU A 310 7.10 -22.67 -22.45
N CYS A 311 8.14 -21.87 -22.33
CA CYS A 311 8.97 -21.47 -23.44
C CYS A 311 10.29 -22.18 -23.21
N PRO A 312 10.66 -23.14 -24.07
CA PRO A 312 12.06 -23.57 -24.24
C PRO A 312 12.99 -22.41 -24.72
N LYS A 313 12.58 -21.16 -24.47
CA LYS A 313 13.05 -19.87 -24.99
C LYS A 313 12.90 -18.78 -23.90
N GLY A 314 12.69 -19.18 -22.65
CA GLY A 314 12.53 -18.31 -21.47
C GLY A 314 13.83 -17.70 -20.97
N ASP A 315 14.94 -18.12 -21.54
CA ASP A 315 16.28 -17.72 -21.17
C ASP A 315 16.72 -16.39 -21.79
N ARG A 316 15.88 -15.55 -22.40
CA ARG A 316 16.39 -14.52 -23.35
C ARG A 316 17.47 -13.54 -22.88
N PHE A 317 17.87 -13.40 -21.61
CA PHE A 317 19.15 -12.75 -21.35
C PHE A 317 20.32 -13.72 -21.53
N ILE A 318 20.29 -14.90 -20.90
CA ILE A 318 21.33 -15.93 -21.06
C ILE A 318 21.23 -16.65 -22.43
N ASP A 319 20.04 -17.03 -22.93
CA ASP A 319 19.76 -17.53 -24.29
C ASP A 319 19.91 -16.50 -25.42
N GLN A 320 19.92 -15.18 -25.16
CA GLN A 320 20.30 -14.23 -26.23
C GLN A 320 21.80 -14.01 -26.26
N VAL A 321 22.45 -14.13 -25.10
CA VAL A 321 23.87 -13.85 -24.95
C VAL A 321 24.71 -15.07 -25.26
N PHE A 322 24.44 -16.17 -24.56
CA PHE A 322 25.15 -17.43 -24.60
C PHE A 322 24.41 -18.46 -25.47
N ARG A 323 23.51 -18.01 -26.36
CA ARG A 323 22.71 -18.90 -27.23
C ARG A 323 23.57 -19.97 -27.90
N ASN A 324 24.70 -19.54 -28.43
CA ASN A 324 25.62 -20.39 -29.17
C ASN A 324 26.37 -21.34 -28.23
N ASP A 325 26.73 -20.88 -27.03
CA ASP A 325 27.43 -21.67 -26.02
C ASP A 325 26.51 -22.72 -25.37
N ILE A 326 25.21 -22.40 -25.20
CA ILE A 326 24.17 -23.31 -24.70
C ILE A 326 23.88 -24.41 -25.73
N THR A 327 23.90 -24.09 -27.03
CA THR A 327 23.67 -25.10 -28.08
C THR A 327 24.80 -26.11 -28.24
N GLU A 328 25.98 -25.81 -27.70
CA GLU A 328 27.16 -26.71 -27.71
C GLU A 328 27.36 -27.43 -26.37
N LEU A 329 26.45 -27.23 -25.41
CA LEU A 329 26.60 -27.71 -24.04
C LEU A 329 26.24 -29.21 -23.92
N PRO A 330 27.03 -30.03 -23.21
CA PRO A 330 26.65 -31.41 -22.91
C PRO A 330 25.38 -31.46 -22.03
N ASN A 331 24.41 -32.32 -22.40
CA ASN A 331 23.11 -32.48 -21.72
C ASN A 331 23.23 -32.71 -20.19
N ASP A 332 24.33 -33.30 -19.73
CA ASP A 332 24.57 -33.57 -18.32
C ASP A 332 24.79 -32.30 -17.48
N LEU A 333 24.99 -31.14 -18.13
CA LEU A 333 25.25 -29.86 -17.47
C LEU A 333 24.04 -28.90 -17.44
N ASP A 334 22.92 -29.26 -18.06
CA ASP A 334 21.69 -28.45 -18.12
C ASP A 334 21.14 -28.11 -16.72
N SER A 335 21.28 -29.02 -15.77
CA SER A 335 20.85 -28.78 -14.39
C SER A 335 21.61 -27.65 -13.70
N TYR A 336 22.84 -27.36 -14.15
CA TYR A 336 23.65 -26.25 -13.62
C TYR A 336 23.31 -24.91 -14.27
N LEU A 337 22.88 -24.90 -15.55
CA LEU A 337 22.40 -23.69 -16.23
C LEU A 337 21.23 -23.03 -15.47
N ALA A 338 20.34 -23.85 -14.90
CA ALA A 338 19.20 -23.38 -14.12
C ALA A 338 19.58 -22.59 -12.84
N ILE A 339 20.81 -22.77 -12.34
CA ILE A 339 21.29 -22.17 -11.08
C ILE A 339 21.99 -20.82 -11.34
N ILE A 340 22.50 -20.60 -12.55
CA ILE A 340 23.28 -19.40 -12.92
C ILE A 340 22.50 -18.09 -12.71
N PRO A 341 21.21 -17.96 -13.08
CA PRO A 341 20.44 -16.75 -12.84
C PRO A 341 20.35 -16.35 -11.36
N ASP A 342 20.15 -17.32 -10.46
CA ASP A 342 20.06 -17.08 -9.02
C ASP A 342 21.41 -16.66 -8.44
N LEU A 343 22.50 -17.31 -8.87
CA LEU A 343 23.86 -16.94 -8.45
C LEU A 343 24.25 -15.53 -8.93
N LEU A 344 23.86 -15.17 -10.17
CA LEU A 344 24.06 -13.82 -10.70
C LEU A 344 23.24 -12.78 -9.93
N ALA A 345 22.02 -13.11 -9.52
CA ALA A 345 21.18 -12.23 -8.70
C ALA A 345 21.75 -12.01 -7.29
N GLN A 346 22.39 -13.02 -6.70
CA GLN A 346 23.02 -12.93 -5.37
C GLN A 346 24.40 -12.23 -5.38
N SER A 347 25.02 -12.06 -6.54
CA SER A 347 26.34 -11.42 -6.68
C SER A 347 26.38 -9.95 -6.23
N LYS A 348 25.22 -9.30 -6.08
CA LYS A 348 25.06 -7.92 -5.62
C LYS A 348 23.81 -7.80 -4.76
N SER A 349 23.67 -6.71 -4.01
CA SER A 349 22.43 -6.45 -3.26
C SER A 349 21.22 -6.35 -4.21
N ASP A 350 20.06 -6.85 -3.78
CA ASP A 350 18.83 -6.87 -4.59
C ASP A 350 18.48 -5.48 -5.17
N ASN A 351 18.67 -4.44 -4.37
CA ASN A 351 18.43 -3.05 -4.80
C ASN A 351 19.41 -2.62 -5.91
N THR A 352 20.65 -3.10 -5.88
CA THR A 352 21.65 -2.84 -6.93
C THR A 352 21.32 -3.61 -8.21
N VAL A 353 20.95 -4.89 -8.12
CA VAL A 353 20.56 -5.71 -9.27
C VAL A 353 19.33 -5.13 -9.95
N LYS A 354 18.26 -4.83 -9.18
CA LYS A 354 17.05 -4.18 -9.69
C LYS A 354 17.39 -2.85 -10.39
N LYS A 355 18.22 -2.02 -9.75
CA LYS A 355 18.63 -0.73 -10.30
C LYS A 355 19.34 -0.87 -11.65
N TYR A 356 20.28 -1.80 -11.76
CA TYR A 356 21.02 -2.04 -13.00
C TYR A 356 20.15 -2.68 -14.08
N TYR A 357 19.33 -3.65 -13.72
CA TYR A 357 18.39 -4.27 -14.64
C TYR A 357 17.41 -3.26 -15.25
N TYR A 358 16.74 -2.45 -14.42
CA TYR A 358 15.85 -1.40 -14.93
C TYR A 358 16.60 -0.32 -15.71
N GLY A 359 17.85 -0.02 -15.36
CA GLY A 359 18.70 0.87 -16.15
C GLY A 359 19.02 0.31 -17.53
N PHE A 360 19.29 -0.99 -17.64
CA PHE A 360 19.50 -1.66 -18.92
C PHE A 360 18.21 -1.72 -19.75
N LEU A 361 17.05 -1.98 -19.14
CA LEU A 361 15.77 -1.95 -19.87
C LEU A 361 15.44 -0.56 -20.43
N ARG A 362 15.80 0.51 -19.72
CA ARG A 362 15.66 1.88 -20.24
C ARG A 362 16.56 2.13 -21.45
N TRP A 363 17.78 1.60 -21.42
CA TRP A 363 18.69 1.61 -22.57
C TRP A 363 18.08 0.84 -23.75
N LYS A 364 17.64 -0.41 -23.52
CA LYS A 364 17.02 -1.26 -24.55
C LYS A 364 15.83 -0.57 -25.21
N LYS A 365 14.92 -0.02 -24.42
CA LYS A 365 13.76 0.74 -24.92
C LYS A 365 14.19 1.97 -25.74
N TRP A 366 15.21 2.70 -25.30
CA TRP A 366 15.74 3.83 -26.05
C TRP A 366 16.37 3.38 -27.38
N ALA A 367 17.11 2.27 -27.38
CA ALA A 367 17.72 1.71 -28.57
C ALA A 367 16.66 1.25 -29.60
N GLU A 368 15.60 0.58 -29.14
CA GLU A 368 14.45 0.16 -29.95
C GLU A 368 13.72 1.37 -30.58
N ILE A 369 13.46 2.42 -29.80
CA ILE A 369 12.81 3.66 -30.29
C ILE A 369 13.68 4.36 -31.36
N ASN A 370 15.00 4.25 -31.25
CA ASN A 370 15.95 4.85 -32.19
C ASN A 370 16.39 3.88 -33.30
N HIS A 371 15.67 2.76 -33.48
CA HIS A 371 15.90 1.78 -34.56
C HIS A 371 17.31 1.18 -34.59
N ILE A 372 17.96 1.05 -33.42
CA ILE A 372 19.20 0.29 -33.29
C ILE A 372 18.87 -1.19 -33.42
N SER A 373 19.65 -1.92 -34.23
CA SER A 373 19.45 -3.36 -34.44
C SER A 373 19.60 -4.13 -33.13
N ASP A 374 18.78 -5.17 -32.94
CA ASP A 374 18.81 -6.02 -31.73
C ASP A 374 20.22 -6.57 -31.42
N VAL A 375 21.02 -6.86 -32.45
CA VAL A 375 22.40 -7.37 -32.30
C VAL A 375 23.38 -6.32 -31.76
N ASP A 376 23.05 -5.04 -31.87
CA ASP A 376 23.84 -3.90 -31.39
C ASP A 376 23.34 -3.34 -30.04
N ILE A 377 22.28 -3.93 -29.46
CA ILE A 377 21.75 -3.56 -28.15
C ILE A 377 22.63 -4.14 -27.02
N LEU A 378 23.11 -5.36 -27.21
CA LEU A 378 24.01 -6.07 -26.31
C LEU A 378 24.74 -7.20 -27.08
N PRO A 379 26.08 -7.14 -27.24
CA PRO A 379 26.97 -6.03 -26.85
C PRO A 379 26.70 -4.76 -27.67
N THR A 380 26.83 -3.59 -27.06
CA THR A 380 26.58 -2.32 -27.74
C THR A 380 27.85 -1.59 -28.14
N LYS A 381 27.81 -0.89 -29.27
CA LYS A 381 28.93 -0.08 -29.77
C LYS A 381 29.14 1.15 -28.88
N PRO A 382 30.40 1.56 -28.61
CA PRO A 382 30.69 2.75 -27.81
C PRO A 382 29.99 4.03 -28.27
N LEU A 383 29.81 4.20 -29.59
CA LEU A 383 29.11 5.36 -30.15
C LEU A 383 27.64 5.41 -29.73
N TYR A 384 26.93 4.28 -29.73
CA TYR A 384 25.52 4.26 -29.34
C TYR A 384 25.33 4.54 -27.85
N LEU A 385 26.22 4.01 -27.01
CA LEU A 385 26.25 4.38 -25.60
C LEU A 385 26.52 5.87 -25.40
N ALA A 386 27.50 6.44 -26.11
CA ALA A 386 27.81 7.86 -26.03
C ALA A 386 26.61 8.74 -26.44
N LEU A 387 25.88 8.39 -27.51
CA LEU A 387 24.66 9.07 -27.94
C LEU A 387 23.56 8.98 -26.89
N TYR A 388 23.39 7.81 -26.26
CA TYR A 388 22.42 7.65 -25.18
C TYR A 388 22.74 8.51 -23.97
N LEU A 389 23.99 8.49 -23.49
CA LEU A 389 24.42 9.36 -22.38
C LEU A 389 24.22 10.85 -22.73
N ALA A 390 24.51 11.25 -23.97
CA ALA A 390 24.27 12.61 -24.43
C ALA A 390 22.78 12.98 -24.45
N SER A 391 21.90 12.05 -24.86
CA SER A 391 20.45 12.26 -24.83
C SER A 391 19.94 12.47 -23.40
N LEU A 392 20.45 11.69 -22.43
CA LEU A 392 20.05 11.82 -21.02
C LEU A 392 20.43 13.19 -20.45
N VAL A 393 21.56 13.77 -20.88
CA VAL A 393 21.99 15.10 -20.45
C VAL A 393 21.01 16.20 -20.84
N GLN A 394 20.28 16.05 -21.95
CA GLN A 394 19.32 17.06 -22.40
C GLN A 394 18.07 17.14 -21.50
N PHE A 395 17.71 16.03 -20.85
CA PHE A 395 16.47 15.91 -20.09
C PHE A 395 16.67 15.71 -18.58
N SER A 396 17.92 15.70 -18.10
CA SER A 396 18.26 15.44 -16.70
C SER A 396 18.70 16.70 -15.96
N ALA A 397 18.21 16.89 -14.74
CA ALA A 397 18.66 17.95 -13.84
C ALA A 397 19.87 17.56 -12.97
N THR A 398 20.20 16.26 -12.90
CA THR A 398 21.30 15.72 -12.07
C THR A 398 22.09 14.67 -12.86
N SER A 399 23.30 14.34 -12.40
CA SER A 399 24.13 13.29 -13.01
C SER A 399 23.64 11.87 -12.74
N SER A 400 22.65 11.66 -11.86
CA SER A 400 22.20 10.31 -11.46
C SER A 400 21.72 9.45 -12.64
N PRO A 401 20.88 9.92 -13.57
CA PRO A 401 20.42 9.10 -14.69
C PRO A 401 21.56 8.65 -15.60
N VAL A 402 22.56 9.52 -15.79
CA VAL A 402 23.77 9.24 -16.59
C VAL A 402 24.64 8.20 -15.89
N CYS A 403 24.88 8.34 -14.58
CA CYS A 403 25.58 7.35 -13.76
C CYS A 403 24.88 5.99 -13.81
N ASP A 404 23.56 5.98 -13.66
CA ASP A 404 22.77 4.76 -13.66
C ASP A 404 22.84 4.06 -15.02
N ALA A 405 22.69 4.79 -16.12
CA ALA A 405 22.85 4.24 -17.47
C ALA A 405 24.25 3.63 -17.69
N PHE A 406 25.30 4.36 -17.34
CA PHE A 406 26.70 3.92 -17.50
C PHE A 406 26.96 2.61 -16.74
N TYR A 407 26.61 2.54 -15.45
CA TYR A 407 26.88 1.36 -14.64
C TYR A 407 25.95 0.18 -14.97
N SER A 408 24.72 0.44 -15.41
CA SER A 408 23.79 -0.62 -15.82
C SER A 408 24.28 -1.33 -17.08
N ILE A 409 24.80 -0.56 -18.05
CA ILE A 409 25.32 -1.11 -19.30
C ILE A 409 26.66 -1.80 -19.06
N LYS A 410 27.53 -1.24 -18.21
CA LYS A 410 28.75 -1.93 -17.74
C LYS A 410 28.44 -3.27 -17.09
N TRP A 411 27.44 -3.30 -16.21
CA TRP A 411 27.01 -4.51 -15.54
C TRP A 411 26.46 -5.54 -16.54
N ALA A 412 25.60 -5.11 -17.48
CA ALA A 412 25.08 -5.99 -18.51
C ALA A 412 26.20 -6.62 -19.36
N HIS A 413 27.22 -5.85 -19.75
CA HIS A 413 28.38 -6.36 -20.51
C HIS A 413 29.24 -7.32 -19.67
N SER A 414 29.41 -7.05 -18.38
CA SER A 414 30.18 -7.94 -17.50
C SER A 414 29.54 -9.30 -17.27
N ILE A 415 28.20 -9.39 -17.25
CA ILE A 415 27.52 -10.69 -17.10
C ILE A 415 27.74 -11.57 -18.32
N ILE A 416 27.87 -10.94 -19.49
CA ILE A 416 27.98 -11.64 -20.77
C ILE A 416 29.42 -11.91 -21.19
N GLY A 417 30.40 -11.56 -20.34
CA GLY A 417 31.82 -11.71 -20.63
C GLY A 417 32.35 -10.83 -21.78
N ALA A 418 31.58 -9.84 -22.25
CA ALA A 418 31.96 -8.98 -23.36
C ALA A 418 32.72 -7.73 -22.90
N ASP A 419 33.55 -7.19 -23.78
CA ASP A 419 34.20 -5.90 -23.55
C ASP A 419 33.16 -4.80 -23.32
N SER A 420 33.29 -4.09 -22.20
CA SER A 420 32.33 -3.05 -21.86
C SER A 420 32.55 -1.80 -22.71
N PRO A 421 31.52 -1.26 -23.39
CA PRO A 421 31.63 -0.01 -24.13
C PRO A 421 32.01 1.17 -23.24
N THR A 422 31.79 1.05 -21.92
CA THR A 422 32.22 2.04 -20.94
C THR A 422 33.72 2.22 -20.83
N ASP A 423 34.50 1.25 -21.32
CA ASP A 423 35.95 1.31 -21.24
C ASP A 423 36.58 2.08 -22.40
N SER A 424 35.79 2.37 -23.46
CA SER A 424 36.17 3.27 -24.56
C SER A 424 36.46 4.68 -24.08
N GLN A 425 37.51 5.30 -24.63
CA GLN A 425 37.87 6.68 -24.32
C GLN A 425 36.76 7.68 -24.69
N LEU A 426 36.01 7.42 -25.77
CA LEU A 426 34.87 8.23 -26.17
C LEU A 426 33.82 8.27 -25.04
N VAL A 427 33.41 7.11 -24.56
CA VAL A 427 32.37 6.99 -23.54
C VAL A 427 32.84 7.56 -22.20
N LYS A 428 34.09 7.32 -21.82
CA LYS A 428 34.70 7.93 -20.60
C LYS A 428 34.67 9.46 -20.66
N CYS A 429 35.09 10.04 -21.78
CA CYS A 429 35.07 11.49 -21.97
C CYS A 429 33.66 12.06 -21.94
N VAL A 430 32.70 11.42 -22.63
CA VAL A 430 31.28 11.83 -22.63
C VAL A 430 30.67 11.72 -21.24
N PHE A 431 30.96 10.63 -20.52
CA PHE A 431 30.48 10.39 -19.17
C PHE A 431 31.00 11.44 -18.18
N GLU A 432 32.30 11.74 -18.18
CA GLU A 432 32.87 12.78 -17.33
C GLU A 432 32.40 14.18 -17.74
N GLY A 433 32.23 14.46 -19.03
CA GLY A 433 31.63 15.69 -19.53
C GLY A 433 30.18 15.87 -19.05
N ALA A 434 29.38 14.81 -19.12
CA ALA A 434 28.01 14.78 -18.63
C ALA A 434 27.93 15.00 -17.11
N LYS A 435 28.80 14.35 -16.33
CA LYS A 435 28.89 14.54 -14.88
C LYS A 435 29.28 15.97 -14.50
N ARG A 436 30.19 16.61 -15.24
CA ARG A 436 30.58 18.01 -15.01
C ARG A 436 29.45 18.97 -15.36
N LYS A 437 28.79 18.76 -16.50
CA LYS A 437 27.69 19.61 -16.96
C LYS A 437 26.45 19.54 -16.05
N LEU A 438 26.15 18.34 -15.55
CA LEU A 438 25.02 18.08 -14.63
C LEU A 438 25.44 18.14 -13.15
N GLY A 439 26.71 18.48 -12.88
CA GLY A 439 27.28 18.54 -11.55
C GLY A 439 26.62 19.68 -10.79
N SER A 440 25.81 19.35 -9.79
CA SER A 440 25.24 20.30 -8.85
C SER A 440 25.89 20.13 -7.49
N GLN A 441 25.98 21.22 -6.73
CA GLN A 441 26.43 21.17 -5.34
C GLN A 441 25.49 20.25 -4.55
N ILE A 442 26.03 19.19 -3.95
CA ILE A 442 25.27 18.32 -3.07
C ILE A 442 24.92 19.15 -1.83
N LYS A 443 23.65 19.57 -1.72
CA LYS A 443 23.11 20.20 -0.52
C LYS A 443 23.06 19.14 0.59
N LYS A 444 24.08 19.13 1.45
CA LYS A 444 24.05 18.32 2.67
C LYS A 444 22.89 18.81 3.54
N LYS A 445 22.13 17.88 4.10
CA LYS A 445 21.12 18.24 5.10
C LYS A 445 21.86 18.60 6.40
N GLU A 446 21.40 19.64 7.08
CA GLU A 446 21.91 19.99 8.41
C GLU A 446 21.68 18.81 9.37
N PRO A 447 22.66 18.49 10.24
CA PRO A 447 22.49 17.44 11.23
C PRO A 447 21.41 17.82 12.22
N ILE A 448 20.72 16.81 12.76
CA ILE A 448 19.81 17.04 13.89
C ILE A 448 20.65 17.41 15.12
N THR A 449 20.28 18.48 15.82
CA THR A 449 21.00 18.94 17.01
C THR A 449 20.32 18.43 18.29
N PRO A 450 21.05 18.33 19.42
CA PRO A 450 20.45 17.98 20.71
C PRO A 450 19.32 18.92 21.12
N GLU A 451 19.42 20.22 20.79
CA GLU A 451 18.39 21.22 21.09
C GLU A 451 17.12 20.96 20.27
N LEU A 452 17.27 20.53 19.00
CA LEU A 452 16.14 20.16 18.16
C LEU A 452 15.45 18.89 18.69
N LEU A 453 16.23 17.91 19.14
CA LEU A 453 15.71 16.70 19.80
C LEU A 453 14.99 17.04 21.11
N GLN A 454 15.51 17.98 21.89
CA GLN A 454 14.86 18.45 23.12
C GLN A 454 13.54 19.15 22.79
N ALA A 455 13.50 20.05 21.81
CA ALA A 455 12.26 20.70 21.39
C ALA A 455 11.23 19.71 20.83
N MET A 456 11.67 18.67 20.11
CA MET A 456 10.79 17.57 19.67
C MET A 456 10.24 16.78 20.86
N TYR A 457 11.10 16.46 21.82
CA TYR A 457 10.72 15.79 23.05
C TYR A 457 9.67 16.60 23.82
N ASP A 458 9.92 17.88 24.10
CA ASP A 458 9.03 18.74 24.88
C ASP A 458 7.65 18.91 24.22
N LYS A 459 7.59 18.86 22.89
CA LYS A 459 6.34 19.02 22.13
C LYS A 459 5.55 17.72 22.02
N LEU A 460 6.22 16.58 21.91
CA LEU A 460 5.59 15.29 21.61
C LEU A 460 5.38 14.44 22.87
N PHE A 461 6.20 14.64 23.91
CA PHE A 461 6.14 13.84 25.12
C PHE A 461 4.84 14.12 25.87
N CYS A 462 4.04 13.08 26.03
CA CYS A 462 2.81 13.10 26.78
C CYS A 462 2.75 11.79 27.55
N VAL A 463 2.54 11.88 28.86
CA VAL A 463 2.45 10.72 29.76
C VAL A 463 1.36 9.78 29.23
N GLU A 464 1.66 8.48 29.18
CA GLU A 464 0.74 7.39 28.76
C GLU A 464 0.29 7.39 27.28
N LYS A 465 0.91 8.18 26.39
CA LYS A 465 0.71 8.06 24.93
C LYS A 465 1.84 7.29 24.24
N SER A 466 1.64 5.99 24.03
CA SER A 466 2.62 5.06 23.42
C SER A 466 3.09 5.47 22.00
N PHE A 467 2.21 6.05 21.18
CA PHE A 467 2.54 6.47 19.80
C PHE A 467 3.57 7.62 19.76
N SER A 468 3.40 8.63 20.61
CA SER A 468 4.35 9.73 20.71
C SER A 468 5.71 9.26 21.21
N GLN A 469 5.70 8.38 22.23
CA GLN A 469 6.92 7.82 22.81
C GLN A 469 7.70 6.96 21.82
N ARG A 470 7.01 6.20 20.95
CA ARG A 470 7.63 5.43 19.86
C ARG A 470 8.46 6.33 18.93
N THR A 471 7.88 7.45 18.50
CA THR A 471 8.54 8.39 17.57
C THR A 471 9.74 9.05 18.23
N ILE A 472 9.58 9.51 19.48
CA ILE A 472 10.66 10.09 20.28
C ILE A 472 11.80 9.08 20.46
N CYS A 473 11.46 7.86 20.87
CA CYS A 473 12.42 6.77 21.06
C CYS A 473 13.21 6.47 19.78
N ALA A 474 12.53 6.36 18.63
CA ALA A 474 13.17 6.12 17.35
C ALA A 474 14.14 7.23 16.92
N CYS A 475 13.76 8.50 17.10
CA CYS A 475 14.64 9.62 16.82
C CYS A 475 15.87 9.65 17.73
N ILE A 476 15.68 9.41 19.03
CA ILE A 476 16.78 9.42 20.01
C ILE A 476 17.72 8.24 19.80
N LEU A 477 17.19 7.03 19.56
CA LEU A 477 18.01 5.85 19.25
C LEU A 477 18.75 5.99 17.93
N GLY A 478 18.07 6.48 16.89
CA GLY A 478 18.69 6.77 15.60
C GLY A 478 19.83 7.78 15.70
N TYR A 479 19.65 8.81 16.54
CA TYR A 479 20.67 9.81 16.81
C TYR A 479 21.86 9.24 17.62
N ALA A 480 21.58 8.59 18.74
CA ALA A 480 22.62 8.08 19.64
C ALA A 480 23.42 6.92 19.03
N GLY A 481 22.76 6.10 18.22
CA GLY A 481 23.33 4.93 17.57
C GLY A 481 23.86 5.17 16.15
N PHE A 482 23.68 6.37 15.59
CA PHE A 482 23.94 6.68 14.18
C PHE A 482 23.30 5.68 13.19
N MET A 483 22.13 5.15 13.58
CA MET A 483 21.48 4.05 12.88
C MET A 483 20.78 4.53 11.61
N ARG A 484 20.78 3.69 10.57
CA ARG A 484 19.93 3.89 9.40
C ARG A 484 18.48 3.57 9.75
N VAL A 485 17.54 4.20 9.04
CA VAL A 485 16.11 3.89 9.19
C VAL A 485 15.82 2.40 9.00
N SER A 486 16.47 1.76 8.01
CA SER A 486 16.32 0.30 7.80
C SER A 486 16.86 -0.54 8.96
N GLU A 487 17.85 -0.06 9.70
CA GLU A 487 18.40 -0.74 10.88
C GLU A 487 17.44 -0.59 12.07
N LEU A 488 16.84 0.59 12.25
CA LEU A 488 15.81 0.83 13.27
C LEU A 488 14.53 0.01 13.03
N LEU A 489 14.08 -0.09 11.77
CA LEU A 489 12.85 -0.81 11.40
C LEU A 489 12.97 -2.34 11.55
N ASN A 490 14.19 -2.88 11.46
CA ASN A 490 14.44 -4.32 11.55
C ASN A 490 14.87 -4.77 12.94
N LEU A 491 14.97 -3.84 13.90
CA LEU A 491 15.34 -4.16 15.27
C LEU A 491 14.29 -5.08 15.89
N ARG A 492 14.68 -6.13 16.63
CA ARG A 492 13.78 -7.01 17.38
C ARG A 492 14.08 -6.92 18.88
N TYR A 493 13.15 -7.40 19.72
CA TYR A 493 13.31 -7.30 21.17
C TYR A 493 14.56 -8.05 21.66
N PHE A 494 14.77 -9.26 21.13
CA PHE A 494 15.92 -10.12 21.48
C PHE A 494 17.26 -9.63 20.91
N ASP A 495 17.26 -8.65 20.00
CA ASP A 495 18.49 -8.01 19.54
C ASP A 495 19.03 -7.01 20.59
N ILE A 496 18.27 -6.71 21.66
CA ILE A 496 18.60 -5.67 22.65
C ILE A 496 18.94 -6.29 24.00
N ASN A 497 20.17 -6.09 24.46
CA ASN A 497 20.59 -6.46 25.82
C ASN A 497 20.71 -5.22 26.70
N PHE A 498 19.87 -5.17 27.74
CA PHE A 498 19.94 -4.13 28.77
C PHE A 498 21.04 -4.42 29.79
N LYS A 499 21.91 -3.43 30.03
CA LYS A 499 22.91 -3.43 31.11
C LYS A 499 22.70 -2.21 32.00
N SER A 500 23.32 -2.20 33.17
CA SER A 500 23.17 -1.12 34.15
C SER A 500 23.61 0.25 33.62
N SER A 501 24.69 0.29 32.82
CA SER A 501 25.28 1.53 32.29
C SER A 501 24.98 1.82 30.82
N HIS A 502 24.48 0.85 30.05
CA HIS A 502 24.29 0.96 28.60
C HIS A 502 23.31 -0.10 28.09
N ILE A 503 22.94 0.00 26.81
CA ILE A 503 22.33 -1.09 26.05
C ILE A 503 23.30 -1.53 24.96
N SER A 504 23.29 -2.82 24.63
CA SER A 504 23.95 -3.34 23.44
C SER A 504 22.90 -3.89 22.48
N ILE A 505 22.90 -3.39 21.26
CA ILE A 505 21.95 -3.72 20.19
C ILE A 505 22.69 -4.51 19.11
N PHE A 506 22.19 -5.69 18.73
CA PHE A 506 22.72 -6.43 17.60
C PHE A 506 22.07 -5.95 16.29
N ILE A 507 22.90 -5.54 15.33
CA ILE A 507 22.48 -5.15 13.99
C ILE A 507 22.80 -6.30 13.05
N GLU A 508 21.79 -7.10 12.70
CA GLU A 508 21.95 -8.29 11.85
C GLU A 508 22.42 -7.96 10.43
N LYS A 509 21.99 -6.82 9.87
CA LYS A 509 22.33 -6.43 8.50
C LYS A 509 22.54 -4.93 8.38
N SER A 510 23.67 -4.53 7.80
CA SER A 510 23.95 -3.14 7.44
C SER A 510 24.35 -3.00 5.97
N LYS A 511 24.28 -1.79 5.43
CA LYS A 511 24.69 -1.53 4.02
C LYS A 511 26.19 -1.82 3.79
N THR A 512 27.01 -1.70 4.83
CA THR A 512 28.46 -1.89 4.80
C THR A 512 28.89 -3.30 5.20
N ASP A 513 27.94 -4.12 5.64
CA ASP A 513 28.15 -5.51 6.03
C ASP A 513 27.86 -6.42 4.83
N ILE A 514 28.88 -6.57 3.98
CA ILE A 514 28.79 -7.32 2.73
C ILE A 514 28.58 -8.82 2.99
N TYR A 515 29.08 -9.33 4.12
CA TYR A 515 29.06 -10.77 4.46
C TYR A 515 27.94 -11.17 5.43
N ARG A 516 27.19 -10.19 5.98
CA ARG A 516 26.09 -10.39 6.94
C ARG A 516 26.55 -11.00 8.26
N ASP A 517 27.74 -10.61 8.72
CA ASP A 517 28.29 -11.08 10.00
C ASP A 517 27.59 -10.39 11.20
N GLY A 518 26.88 -9.28 10.95
CA GLY A 518 26.22 -8.47 11.95
C GLY A 518 27.22 -7.66 12.81
N ASN A 519 26.71 -6.70 13.58
CA ASN A 519 27.54 -5.91 14.49
C ASN A 519 26.81 -5.50 15.78
N TRP A 520 27.53 -5.45 16.89
CA TRP A 520 27.02 -4.94 18.16
C TRP A 520 27.22 -3.43 18.29
N LEU A 521 26.13 -2.70 18.48
CA LEU A 521 26.08 -1.28 18.74
C LEU A 521 25.87 -1.02 20.23
N ILE A 522 26.76 -0.25 20.86
CA ILE A 522 26.69 0.09 22.28
C ILE A 522 26.18 1.52 22.44
N ILE A 523 25.10 1.69 23.21
CA ILE A 523 24.50 3.01 23.48
C ILE A 523 24.47 3.25 25.00
N ALA A 524 25.17 4.29 25.45
CA ALA A 524 25.31 4.61 26.87
C ALA A 524 24.01 5.19 27.49
N LYS A 525 23.80 4.94 28.78
CA LYS A 525 22.76 5.56 29.60
C LYS A 525 23.27 6.92 30.10
N THR A 526 22.64 8.02 29.69
CA THR A 526 23.15 9.39 29.91
C THR A 526 22.52 10.13 31.10
N GLY A 527 21.47 9.58 31.71
CA GLY A 527 20.75 10.20 32.83
C GLY A 527 19.90 11.44 32.50
N THR A 528 19.95 11.93 31.26
CA THR A 528 19.19 13.10 30.78
C THR A 528 17.76 12.73 30.36
N THR A 529 16.91 13.73 30.09
CA THR A 529 15.59 13.57 29.44
C THR A 529 15.69 12.86 28.10
N LEU A 530 16.71 13.20 27.30
CA LEU A 530 17.02 12.57 26.01
C LEU A 530 17.79 11.26 26.13
N CYS A 531 17.83 10.63 27.30
CA CYS A 531 18.54 9.37 27.48
C CYS A 531 17.93 8.28 26.57
N PRO A 532 18.71 7.70 25.63
CA PRO A 532 18.20 6.69 24.69
C PRO A 532 17.69 5.44 25.41
N VAL A 533 18.45 4.97 26.41
CA VAL A 533 18.11 3.80 27.21
C VAL A 533 16.79 4.02 27.96
N ARG A 534 16.64 5.18 28.62
CA ARG A 534 15.42 5.51 29.37
C ARG A 534 14.20 5.61 28.45
N ASN A 535 14.36 6.24 27.29
CA ASN A 535 13.26 6.41 26.33
C ASN A 535 12.82 5.10 25.70
N LEU A 536 13.76 4.17 25.51
CA LEU A 536 13.51 2.80 25.10
C LEU A 536 12.77 2.00 26.17
N GLU A 537 13.23 2.07 27.43
CA GLU A 537 12.56 1.45 28.58
C GLU A 537 11.10 1.94 28.71
N LEU A 538 10.87 3.26 28.62
CA LEU A 538 9.53 3.87 28.66
C LEU A 538 8.65 3.40 27.49
N TYR A 539 9.21 3.35 26.28
CA TYR A 539 8.47 2.86 25.12
C TYR A 539 8.06 1.39 25.29
N MET A 540 8.99 0.53 25.74
CA MET A 540 8.69 -0.88 26.02
C MET A 540 7.61 -1.04 27.08
N GLN A 541 7.65 -0.25 28.16
CA GLN A 541 6.66 -0.28 29.21
C GLN A 541 5.26 0.13 28.72
N TRP A 542 5.16 1.22 27.94
CA TRP A 542 3.88 1.75 27.48
C TRP A 542 3.28 1.02 26.29
N SER A 543 4.10 0.28 25.54
CA SER A 543 3.64 -0.48 24.37
C SER A 543 3.05 -1.84 24.72
N GLY A 544 3.22 -2.33 25.96
CA GLY A 544 2.73 -3.64 26.38
C GLY A 544 3.37 -4.81 25.62
N ILE A 545 4.51 -4.60 24.97
CA ILE A 545 5.20 -5.63 24.19
C ILE A 545 5.70 -6.71 25.16
N GLN A 546 5.20 -7.94 25.00
CA GLN A 546 5.65 -9.09 25.78
C GLN A 546 7.08 -9.50 25.35
N SER A 547 7.86 -9.98 26.31
CA SER A 547 9.27 -10.32 26.17
C SER A 547 9.58 -11.47 25.19
N ASP A 548 8.56 -12.16 24.70
CA ASP A 548 8.60 -13.26 23.72
C ASP A 548 8.14 -12.85 22.30
N SER A 549 7.77 -11.57 22.11
CA SER A 549 7.32 -11.06 20.81
C SER A 549 8.45 -10.97 19.78
N ASN A 550 8.26 -11.60 18.62
CA ASN A 550 9.10 -11.42 17.42
C ASN A 550 8.97 -10.02 16.80
N LEU A 551 8.02 -9.20 17.26
CA LEU A 551 7.76 -7.86 16.77
C LEU A 551 8.26 -6.83 17.80
N PHE A 552 9.31 -6.10 17.44
CA PHE A 552 9.65 -4.86 18.12
C PHE A 552 9.04 -3.71 17.32
N GLY A 553 7.96 -3.14 17.83
CA GLY A 553 7.11 -2.21 17.10
C GLY A 553 7.69 -0.81 16.87
N MET A 554 8.98 -0.64 16.56
CA MET A 554 9.54 0.64 16.11
C MET A 554 9.11 0.99 14.67
N TYR A 555 7.85 0.70 14.32
CA TYR A 555 7.22 1.23 13.12
C TYR A 555 7.13 2.75 13.27
N ILE A 556 8.07 3.48 12.69
CA ILE A 556 7.88 4.90 12.46
C ILE A 556 6.86 4.98 11.32
N ASP A 557 5.58 5.21 11.63
CA ASP A 557 4.71 5.91 10.68
C ASP A 557 5.24 7.33 10.54
N MET A 558 6.34 7.46 9.82
CA MET A 558 6.84 8.73 9.33
C MET A 558 5.92 9.07 8.17
N VAL A 559 4.73 9.57 8.50
CA VAL A 559 3.99 10.44 7.60
C VAL A 559 4.84 11.69 7.47
N VAL A 560 5.88 11.61 6.62
CA VAL A 560 6.45 12.79 6.01
C VAL A 560 5.36 13.28 5.07
N SER A 561 4.54 14.21 5.58
CA SER A 561 3.82 15.14 4.73
C SER A 561 4.87 15.90 3.92
N ILE A 562 5.20 15.40 2.73
CA ILE A 562 5.92 16.19 1.72
C ILE A 562 4.89 17.18 1.16
N LYS A 563 4.75 18.31 1.86
CA LYS A 563 4.30 19.55 1.27
C LYS A 563 5.47 20.20 0.54
N LYS A 564 5.44 20.18 -0.80
CA LYS A 564 5.93 21.23 -1.73
C LYS A 564 5.45 20.84 -3.15
N ALA A 565 4.50 21.54 -3.76
CA ALA A 565 4.53 22.92 -4.26
C ALA A 565 5.45 23.10 -5.49
N PHE A 566 4.78 23.10 -6.66
CA PHE A 566 5.08 23.70 -7.99
C PHE A 566 6.38 23.27 -8.70
N VAL A 567 6.38 22.95 -10.00
CA VAL A 567 5.76 23.62 -11.16
C VAL A 567 5.13 22.60 -12.11
#